data_AF-A0A6L8HDI4-F1
#
_entry.id   AF-A0A6L8HDI4-F1
#
_cell.length_a   1.000
_cell.length_b   1.000
_cell.length_c   1.000
_cell.angle_alpha   90.00
_cell.angle_beta   90.00
_cell.angle_gamma   90.00
#
_symmetry.space_group_name_H-M   'P 1'
#
loop_
_entity.id
_entity.type
_entity.pdbx_description
1 polymer ?
#
loop_
_entity_poly.entity_id
_entity_poly.type
_entity_poly.pdbx_seq_one_letter_code
_entity_poly.pdbx_strand_id
1 'polypeptide(L)'
;MPLQEALTAYRTAWRAKMDEVNACIAANAESEELVDQPHVESGPVRVAGPFSVEGVIALEEGPDTPIGGAPEELEAFGADATEEVVQNGEAHIAKVIRLLRASGVEFPRQSPMRFARLEAVMGALLHAEGEWENGNRRVAVSVGPEVGNLTALQVERALRDANRAGYDDLVFAAFGFDAAAQEAVQDDAHPDVRCHMALISPDVAMEELLKTQPGSQIFTVFAAPRVSDPEIGEDNEYRVTMEGMDVYDPVGNQLLPTNRDRVAAWFLDTDYDGRTFCICQAFFPDRSKWDRLARALGDLGLADRESFAALSGFESLGFRRPERLGPADSWRVAVKVIDPRGVEGLRVLTVVPPESERR
;
A
#
# COMPACT_ATOMS: atom_id res chain seq x y z
N MET A 1 12.43 59.65 -30.55
CA MET A 1 12.07 60.26 -29.26
C MET A 1 10.59 60.63 -29.14
N PRO A 2 9.95 61.43 -30.04
CA PRO A 2 8.58 61.91 -29.81
C PRO A 2 7.49 60.83 -29.83
N LEU A 3 7.69 59.74 -30.58
CA LEU A 3 6.72 58.64 -30.67
C LEU A 3 6.66 57.76 -29.41
N GLN A 4 7.80 57.63 -28.71
CA GLN A 4 7.90 56.86 -27.48
C GLN A 4 7.27 57.61 -26.29
N GLU A 5 7.42 58.93 -26.27
CA GLU A 5 6.76 59.81 -25.30
C GLU A 5 5.24 59.81 -25.50
N ALA A 6 4.78 59.91 -26.75
CA ALA A 6 3.35 59.83 -27.07
C ALA A 6 2.71 58.48 -26.66
N LEU A 7 3.41 57.36 -26.91
CA LEU A 7 2.95 56.03 -26.49
C LEU A 7 2.88 55.91 -24.95
N THR A 8 3.87 56.47 -24.25
CA THR A 8 3.92 56.43 -22.78
C THR A 8 2.80 57.28 -22.18
N ALA A 9 2.58 58.49 -22.70
CA ALA A 9 1.48 59.36 -22.29
C ALA A 9 0.11 58.70 -22.53
N TYR A 10 -0.07 58.06 -23.70
CA TYR A 10 -1.29 57.30 -24.00
C TYR A 10 -1.51 56.17 -23.00
N ARG A 11 -0.48 55.36 -22.70
CA ARG A 11 -0.60 54.25 -21.73
C ARG A 11 -0.91 54.73 -20.32
N THR A 12 -0.35 55.86 -19.89
CA THR A 12 -0.64 56.44 -18.58
C THR A 12 -2.09 56.93 -18.52
N ALA A 13 -2.56 57.65 -19.54
CA ALA A 13 -3.94 58.11 -19.61
C ALA A 13 -4.94 56.94 -19.71
N TRP A 14 -4.60 55.91 -20.48
CA TRP A 14 -5.41 54.70 -20.61
C TRP A 14 -5.51 53.94 -19.28
N ARG A 15 -4.40 53.78 -18.55
CA ARG A 15 -4.43 53.15 -17.21
C ARG A 15 -5.28 53.93 -16.23
N ALA A 16 -5.07 55.25 -16.13
CA ALA A 16 -5.88 56.10 -15.27
C ALA A 16 -7.38 55.97 -15.58
N LYS A 17 -7.73 55.91 -16.88
CA LYS A 17 -9.12 55.71 -17.28
C LYS A 17 -9.64 54.32 -16.93
N MET A 18 -8.79 53.30 -17.04
CA MET A 18 -9.17 51.93 -16.70
C MET A 18 -9.30 51.74 -15.19
N ASP A 19 -8.50 52.44 -14.39
CA ASP A 19 -8.63 52.48 -12.93
C ASP A 19 -9.96 53.12 -12.51
N GLU A 20 -10.39 54.22 -13.16
CA GLU A 20 -11.72 54.81 -12.96
C GLU A 20 -12.85 53.83 -13.31
N VAL A 21 -12.71 53.11 -14.43
CA VAL A 21 -13.70 52.10 -14.87
C VAL A 21 -13.76 50.95 -13.87
N ASN A 22 -12.62 50.42 -13.44
CA ASN A 22 -12.54 49.34 -12.47
C ASN A 22 -13.13 49.75 -11.12
N ALA A 23 -12.89 50.99 -10.67
CA ALA A 23 -13.49 51.53 -9.46
C ALA A 23 -15.02 51.63 -9.57
N CYS A 24 -15.54 52.05 -10.73
CA CYS A 24 -16.98 52.12 -10.99
C CYS A 24 -17.62 50.72 -11.04
N ILE A 25 -16.94 49.75 -11.67
CA ILE A 25 -17.38 48.36 -11.69
C ILE A 25 -17.38 47.81 -10.26
N ALA A 26 -16.32 47.98 -9.49
CA ALA A 26 -16.27 47.50 -8.10
C ALA A 26 -17.34 48.14 -7.21
N ALA A 27 -17.69 49.41 -7.44
CA ALA A 27 -18.71 50.12 -6.67
C ALA A 27 -20.16 49.73 -7.04
N ASN A 28 -20.41 49.29 -8.27
CA ASN A 28 -21.76 49.00 -8.79
C ASN A 28 -21.97 47.54 -9.17
N ALA A 29 -20.96 46.68 -9.05
CA ALA A 29 -21.09 45.26 -9.27
C ALA A 29 -22.01 44.69 -8.19
N GLU A 30 -23.06 43.99 -8.61
CA GLU A 30 -23.89 43.20 -7.70
C GLU A 30 -23.01 42.11 -7.09
N SER A 31 -22.76 42.20 -5.79
CA SER A 31 -22.02 41.20 -5.05
C SER A 31 -22.96 40.05 -4.69
N GLU A 32 -22.86 38.93 -5.40
CA GLU A 32 -23.51 37.68 -5.02
C GLU A 32 -22.63 36.92 -4.02
N GLU A 33 -23.21 36.50 -2.90
CA GLU A 33 -22.56 35.60 -1.95
C GLU A 33 -22.62 34.19 -2.52
N LEU A 34 -21.53 33.78 -3.19
CA LEU A 34 -21.40 32.45 -3.76
C LEU A 34 -21.07 31.45 -2.64
N VAL A 35 -22.10 30.80 -2.10
CA VAL A 35 -22.01 29.84 -0.98
C VAL A 35 -21.19 28.57 -1.35
N ASP A 36 -20.96 28.35 -2.65
CA ASP A 36 -20.33 27.13 -3.19
C ASP A 36 -18.91 27.35 -3.74
N GLN A 37 -18.31 28.54 -3.57
CA GLN A 37 -16.93 28.77 -3.98
C GLN A 37 -15.95 28.58 -2.80
N PRO A 38 -14.86 27.81 -2.98
CA PRO A 38 -13.86 27.66 -1.94
C PRO A 38 -13.16 28.99 -1.67
N HIS A 39 -12.92 29.30 -0.39
CA HIS A 39 -12.12 30.46 0.00
C HIS A 39 -10.71 30.36 -0.59
N VAL A 40 -10.23 31.46 -1.18
CA VAL A 40 -8.87 31.53 -1.70
C VAL A 40 -7.90 31.62 -0.52
N GLU A 41 -7.23 30.52 -0.22
CA GLU A 41 -6.11 30.52 0.72
C GLU A 41 -4.82 30.94 0.01
N SER A 42 -4.46 32.20 0.18
CA SER A 42 -3.19 32.75 -0.31
C SER A 42 -2.09 32.48 0.71
N GLY A 43 -1.34 31.39 0.54
CA GLY A 43 -0.22 31.06 1.41
C GLY A 43 0.39 29.69 1.08
N PRO A 44 -0.42 28.61 1.08
CA PRO A 44 0.05 27.29 0.70
C PRO A 44 0.46 27.25 -0.77
N VAL A 45 1.67 26.79 -1.05
CA VAL A 45 2.10 26.50 -2.42
C VAL A 45 1.70 25.08 -2.78
N ARG A 46 0.79 24.96 -3.74
CA ARG A 46 0.30 23.68 -4.20
C ARG A 46 1.33 23.02 -5.13
N VAL A 47 1.88 21.90 -4.70
CA VAL A 47 2.86 21.12 -5.48
C VAL A 47 2.17 20.17 -6.47
N ALA A 48 0.96 19.72 -6.16
CA ALA A 48 0.10 18.96 -7.06
C ALA A 48 -0.80 19.87 -7.90
N GLY A 49 -1.32 19.36 -9.01
CA GLY A 49 -2.37 20.06 -9.77
C GLY A 49 -3.66 20.23 -8.94
N PRO A 50 -4.63 21.03 -9.42
CA PRO A 50 -5.94 21.15 -8.79
C PRO A 50 -6.73 19.84 -8.79
N PHE A 51 -6.36 18.91 -9.68
CA PHE A 51 -6.91 17.57 -9.78
C PHE A 51 -5.80 16.56 -9.55
N SER A 52 -6.02 15.64 -8.61
CA SER A 52 -5.26 14.38 -8.54
C SER A 52 -5.85 13.44 -9.59
N VAL A 53 -5.09 13.15 -10.65
CA VAL A 53 -5.45 12.10 -11.60
C VAL A 53 -4.84 10.82 -11.07
N GLU A 54 -5.61 10.07 -10.30
CA GLU A 54 -5.26 8.70 -9.99
C GLU A 54 -5.67 7.84 -11.18
N GLY A 55 -4.67 7.26 -11.85
CA GLY A 55 -4.90 6.20 -12.82
C GLY A 55 -5.28 4.93 -12.07
N VAL A 56 -6.43 4.94 -11.40
CA VAL A 56 -7.04 3.69 -10.95
C VAL A 56 -7.51 3.02 -12.23
N ILE A 57 -6.78 2.00 -12.68
CA ILE A 57 -7.37 1.08 -13.63
C ILE A 57 -8.43 0.37 -12.81
N ALA A 58 -9.68 0.80 -12.98
CA ALA A 58 -10.80 0.06 -12.46
C ALA A 58 -10.65 -1.36 -13.02
N LEU A 59 -10.54 -2.34 -12.13
CA LEU A 59 -10.96 -3.69 -12.50
C LEU A 59 -12.44 -3.53 -12.86
N GLU A 60 -12.73 -3.39 -14.15
CA GLU A 60 -14.10 -3.41 -14.69
C GLU A 60 -14.74 -4.79 -14.58
N GLU A 61 -14.15 -5.70 -13.82
CA GLU A 61 -14.70 -7.01 -13.49
C GLU A 61 -14.79 -7.14 -11.97
N GLY A 62 -15.72 -6.39 -11.38
CA GLY A 62 -16.44 -6.99 -10.26
C GLY A 62 -17.27 -8.15 -10.80
N PRO A 63 -17.66 -9.16 -9.98
CA PRO A 63 -18.78 -10.01 -10.37
C PRO A 63 -19.92 -9.10 -10.83
N ASP A 64 -20.76 -9.52 -11.79
CA ASP A 64 -21.95 -8.79 -12.23
C ASP A 64 -22.82 -8.50 -10.99
N THR A 65 -22.49 -7.43 -10.28
CA THR A 65 -23.22 -7.02 -9.11
C THR A 65 -24.47 -6.36 -9.67
N PRO A 66 -25.67 -6.67 -9.15
CA PRO A 66 -26.92 -6.06 -9.61
C PRO A 66 -26.96 -4.51 -9.47
N ILE A 67 -25.88 -3.90 -8.96
CA ILE A 67 -25.77 -2.49 -8.58
C ILE A 67 -25.14 -1.65 -9.72
N GLY A 68 -24.79 -2.25 -10.86
CA GLY A 68 -24.19 -1.56 -12.02
C GLY A 68 -25.16 -1.14 -13.13
N GLY A 69 -26.47 -1.37 -12.99
CA GLY A 69 -27.47 -1.07 -14.02
C GLY A 69 -28.31 0.16 -13.70
N ALA A 70 -28.73 0.90 -14.75
CA ALA A 70 -29.77 1.94 -14.66
C ALA A 70 -31.01 1.43 -13.90
N PRO A 71 -31.82 2.31 -13.27
CA PRO A 71 -32.89 1.91 -12.37
C PRO A 71 -34.09 1.34 -13.14
N GLU A 72 -33.96 0.13 -13.67
CA GLU A 72 -35.06 -0.66 -14.20
C GLU A 72 -35.04 -2.04 -13.54
N GLU A 73 -36.07 -2.26 -12.72
CA GLU A 73 -36.55 -3.51 -12.14
C GLU A 73 -35.48 -4.47 -11.55
N LEU A 74 -35.18 -4.26 -10.26
CA LEU A 74 -34.51 -5.23 -9.41
C LEU A 74 -35.29 -6.56 -9.40
N GLU A 75 -34.77 -7.59 -10.07
CA GLU A 75 -35.14 -8.97 -9.76
C GLU A 75 -34.61 -9.30 -8.35
N ALA A 76 -35.51 -9.75 -7.49
CA ALA A 76 -35.24 -10.00 -6.08
C ALA A 76 -34.07 -10.98 -5.90
N PHE A 77 -33.21 -10.71 -4.91
CA PHE A 77 -32.13 -11.57 -4.41
C PHE A 77 -32.57 -13.04 -4.27
N GLY A 78 -32.42 -13.81 -5.35
CA GLY A 78 -32.68 -15.24 -5.43
C GLY A 78 -31.39 -16.04 -5.27
N ALA A 79 -31.53 -17.33 -4.95
CA ALA A 79 -30.45 -18.28 -4.70
C ALA A 79 -29.40 -18.39 -5.84
N ASP A 80 -29.71 -17.89 -7.05
CA ASP A 80 -28.81 -17.90 -8.20
C ASP A 80 -27.56 -17.03 -8.00
N ALA A 81 -27.66 -15.89 -7.29
CA ALA A 81 -26.50 -15.02 -7.03
C ALA A 81 -25.42 -15.72 -6.17
N THR A 82 -25.83 -16.63 -5.28
CA THR A 82 -24.89 -17.44 -4.50
C THR A 82 -24.24 -18.55 -5.32
N GLU A 83 -24.94 -19.16 -6.27
CA GLU A 83 -24.35 -20.19 -7.15
C GLU A 83 -23.35 -19.57 -8.14
N GLU A 84 -23.65 -18.38 -8.67
CA GLU A 84 -22.79 -17.65 -9.60
C GLU A 84 -21.49 -17.15 -8.93
N VAL A 85 -21.58 -16.63 -7.70
CA VAL A 85 -20.40 -16.26 -6.88
C VAL A 85 -19.54 -17.47 -6.52
N VAL A 86 -20.15 -18.62 -6.24
CA VAL A 86 -19.42 -19.87 -5.95
C VAL A 86 -18.72 -20.40 -7.21
N GLN A 87 -19.37 -20.37 -8.37
CA GLN A 87 -18.76 -20.75 -9.65
C GLN A 87 -17.57 -19.85 -10.01
N ASN A 88 -17.68 -18.54 -9.81
CA ASN A 88 -16.59 -17.60 -10.02
C ASN A 88 -15.43 -17.83 -9.04
N GLY A 89 -15.73 -18.11 -7.77
CA GLY A 89 -14.71 -18.45 -6.76
C GLY A 89 -13.94 -19.74 -7.09
N GLU A 90 -14.63 -20.79 -7.53
CA GLU A 90 -13.98 -22.03 -7.97
C GLU A 90 -13.10 -21.81 -9.21
N ALA A 91 -13.54 -20.95 -10.14
CA ALA A 91 -12.76 -20.57 -11.31
C ALA A 91 -11.48 -19.81 -10.93
N HIS A 92 -11.56 -18.86 -9.98
CA HIS A 92 -10.40 -18.14 -9.44
C HIS A 92 -9.40 -19.09 -8.77
N ILE A 93 -9.87 -19.98 -7.88
CA ILE A 93 -9.01 -20.95 -7.19
C ILE A 93 -8.30 -21.85 -8.22
N ALA A 94 -9.04 -22.36 -9.21
CA ALA A 94 -8.47 -23.19 -10.27
C ALA A 94 -7.43 -22.42 -11.11
N LYS A 95 -7.71 -21.15 -11.43
CA LYS A 95 -6.80 -20.24 -12.15
C LYS A 95 -5.50 -20.05 -11.37
N VAL A 96 -5.58 -19.73 -10.07
CA VAL A 96 -4.40 -19.54 -9.19
C VAL A 96 -3.58 -20.83 -9.10
N ILE A 97 -4.20 -21.99 -8.90
CA ILE A 97 -3.50 -23.28 -8.83
C ILE A 97 -2.78 -23.59 -10.16
N ARG A 98 -3.42 -23.31 -11.30
CA ARG A 98 -2.82 -23.49 -12.63
C ARG A 98 -1.59 -22.60 -12.81
N LEU A 99 -1.67 -21.34 -12.39
CA LEU A 99 -0.55 -20.40 -12.46
C LEU A 99 0.59 -20.82 -11.52
N LEU A 100 0.28 -21.25 -10.29
CA LEU A 100 1.28 -21.75 -9.33
C LEU A 100 2.07 -22.93 -9.91
N ARG A 101 1.40 -23.86 -10.62
CA ARG A 101 2.09 -24.96 -11.33
C ARG A 101 3.06 -24.46 -12.39
N ALA A 102 2.69 -23.41 -13.11
CA ALA A 102 3.48 -22.91 -14.23
C ALA A 102 4.70 -22.09 -13.78
N SER A 103 4.50 -21.14 -12.85
CA SER A 103 5.53 -20.20 -12.40
C SER A 103 6.32 -20.68 -11.19
N GLY A 104 5.71 -21.50 -10.31
CA GLY A 104 6.22 -21.71 -8.96
C GLY A 104 6.05 -20.47 -8.09
N VAL A 105 6.77 -20.47 -6.97
CA VAL A 105 6.74 -19.41 -5.95
C VAL A 105 8.13 -18.77 -5.84
N GLU A 106 8.22 -17.47 -6.03
CA GLU A 106 9.49 -16.75 -5.95
C GLU A 106 9.84 -16.40 -4.51
N PHE A 107 10.94 -16.96 -4.01
CA PHE A 107 11.50 -16.59 -2.71
C PHE A 107 12.56 -15.51 -2.88
N PRO A 108 12.73 -14.58 -1.91
CA PRO A 108 13.75 -13.57 -2.02
C PRO A 108 15.15 -14.21 -2.08
N ARG A 109 15.99 -13.77 -3.03
CA ARG A 109 17.38 -14.24 -3.27
C ARG A 109 17.52 -15.66 -3.84
N GLN A 110 16.43 -16.32 -4.23
CA GLN A 110 16.48 -17.65 -4.84
C GLN A 110 15.75 -17.67 -6.18
N SER A 111 16.07 -18.67 -7.01
CA SER A 111 15.25 -19.02 -8.16
C SER A 111 13.85 -19.45 -7.67
N PRO A 112 12.80 -19.29 -8.50
CA PRO A 112 11.45 -19.73 -8.14
C PRO A 112 11.47 -21.19 -7.66
N MET A 113 10.88 -21.43 -6.49
CA MET A 113 10.67 -22.76 -5.96
C MET A 113 9.52 -23.40 -6.74
N ARG A 114 9.82 -24.50 -7.43
CA ARG A 114 8.87 -25.23 -8.26
C ARG A 114 8.26 -26.41 -7.52
N PHE A 115 7.01 -26.70 -7.85
CA PHE A 115 6.30 -27.87 -7.37
C PHE A 115 6.62 -29.07 -8.26
N ALA A 116 7.07 -30.18 -7.67
CA ALA A 116 7.17 -31.46 -8.36
C ALA A 116 5.78 -32.00 -8.70
N ARG A 117 4.83 -31.79 -7.78
CA ARG A 117 3.40 -32.08 -7.94
C ARG A 117 2.62 -31.01 -7.20
N LEU A 118 1.49 -30.60 -7.76
CA LEU A 118 0.50 -29.75 -7.10
C LEU A 118 -0.88 -30.13 -7.63
N GLU A 119 -1.78 -30.54 -6.78
CA GLU A 119 -3.13 -30.99 -7.11
C GLU A 119 -4.17 -30.26 -6.27
N ALA A 120 -5.32 -29.97 -6.87
CA ALA A 120 -6.42 -29.34 -6.14
C ALA A 120 -7.03 -30.32 -5.15
N VAL A 121 -7.40 -29.83 -3.96
CA VAL A 121 -8.05 -30.61 -2.91
C VAL A 121 -9.38 -29.97 -2.52
N MET A 122 -10.33 -30.81 -2.12
CA MET A 122 -11.65 -30.37 -1.62
C MET A 122 -11.56 -30.03 -0.12
N GLY A 123 -10.71 -29.08 0.23
CA GLY A 123 -10.62 -28.55 1.59
C GLY A 123 -11.40 -27.25 1.74
N ALA A 124 -11.80 -26.92 2.98
CA ALA A 124 -12.53 -25.67 3.24
C ALA A 124 -11.65 -24.42 3.06
N LEU A 125 -10.35 -24.53 3.42
CA LEU A 125 -9.38 -23.43 3.33
C LEU A 125 -8.03 -23.86 2.76
N LEU A 126 -7.80 -25.17 2.63
CA LEU A 126 -6.69 -25.74 1.86
C LEU A 126 -7.24 -26.12 0.50
N HIS A 127 -6.68 -25.55 -0.56
CA HIS A 127 -7.24 -25.65 -1.91
C HIS A 127 -6.35 -26.48 -2.84
N ALA A 128 -5.05 -26.61 -2.52
CA ALA A 128 -4.17 -27.54 -3.21
C ALA A 128 -3.16 -28.18 -2.25
N GLU A 129 -2.68 -29.36 -2.62
CA GLU A 129 -1.57 -30.05 -1.96
C GLU A 129 -0.51 -30.48 -2.98
N GLY A 130 0.74 -30.58 -2.55
CA GLY A 130 1.85 -30.86 -3.42
C GLY A 130 3.15 -31.19 -2.71
N GLU A 131 4.22 -31.25 -3.50
CA GLU A 131 5.59 -31.46 -3.03
C GLU A 131 6.56 -30.52 -3.75
N TRP A 132 7.52 -29.96 -3.03
CA TRP A 132 8.59 -29.14 -3.62
C TRP A 132 9.63 -30.00 -4.37
N GLU A 133 10.15 -29.52 -5.51
CA GLU A 133 11.18 -30.22 -6.31
C GLU A 133 12.49 -30.44 -5.55
N ASN A 134 12.83 -29.58 -4.58
CA ASN A 134 14.15 -29.54 -3.95
C ASN A 134 14.28 -30.37 -2.66
N GLY A 135 13.25 -31.13 -2.25
CA GLY A 135 13.37 -31.87 -0.99
C GLY A 135 12.21 -32.77 -0.56
N ASN A 136 11.26 -33.12 -1.43
CA ASN A 136 10.13 -34.01 -1.07
C ASN A 136 9.34 -33.54 0.17
N ARG A 137 9.34 -32.22 0.43
CA ARG A 137 8.61 -31.58 1.53
C ARG A 137 7.18 -31.35 1.06
N ARG A 138 6.20 -31.79 1.87
CA ARG A 138 4.78 -31.68 1.56
C ARG A 138 4.32 -30.25 1.77
N VAL A 139 3.67 -29.69 0.78
CA VAL A 139 3.18 -28.30 0.80
C VAL A 139 1.68 -28.28 0.58
N ALA A 140 0.97 -27.50 1.39
CA ALA A 140 -0.42 -27.13 1.14
C ALA A 140 -0.51 -25.68 0.66
N VAL A 141 -1.56 -25.36 -0.09
CA VAL A 141 -1.83 -24.00 -0.59
C VAL A 141 -3.20 -23.55 -0.13
N SER A 142 -3.27 -22.37 0.47
CA SER A 142 -4.51 -21.64 0.73
C SER A 142 -4.59 -20.42 -0.19
N VAL A 143 -5.65 -20.31 -0.99
CA VAL A 143 -5.87 -19.22 -1.93
C VAL A 143 -6.79 -18.20 -1.27
N GLY A 144 -6.40 -16.93 -1.28
CA GLY A 144 -7.21 -15.82 -0.80
C GLY A 144 -8.33 -15.45 -1.78
N PRO A 145 -9.25 -14.55 -1.38
CA PRO A 145 -10.31 -14.09 -2.25
C PRO A 145 -9.77 -13.41 -3.51
N GLU A 146 -10.55 -13.44 -4.59
CA GLU A 146 -10.22 -12.73 -5.84
C GLU A 146 -10.22 -11.21 -5.63
N VAL A 147 -11.21 -10.72 -4.88
CA VAL A 147 -11.33 -9.31 -4.50
C VAL A 147 -11.18 -9.18 -2.98
N GLY A 148 -10.16 -8.44 -2.56
CA GLY A 148 -9.88 -8.15 -1.15
C GLY A 148 -8.64 -8.87 -0.60
N ASN A 149 -8.50 -8.80 0.72
CA ASN A 149 -7.33 -9.30 1.43
C ASN A 149 -7.59 -10.67 2.07
N LEU A 150 -6.55 -11.49 2.14
CA LEU A 150 -6.55 -12.69 2.96
C LEU A 150 -6.58 -12.30 4.45
N THR A 151 -7.45 -12.98 5.21
CA THR A 151 -7.77 -12.63 6.59
C THR A 151 -7.04 -13.47 7.63
N ALA A 152 -6.86 -12.93 8.83
CA ALA A 152 -6.27 -13.67 9.96
C ALA A 152 -7.01 -14.98 10.26
N LEU A 153 -8.35 -14.98 10.17
CA LEU A 153 -9.18 -16.17 10.38
C LEU A 153 -8.85 -17.30 9.39
N GLN A 154 -8.60 -16.94 8.12
CA GLN A 154 -8.20 -17.90 7.10
C GLN A 154 -6.81 -18.45 7.41
N VAL A 155 -5.86 -17.60 7.82
CA VAL A 155 -4.51 -18.02 8.24
C VAL A 155 -4.59 -19.04 9.37
N GLU A 156 -5.24 -18.70 10.48
CA GLU A 156 -5.30 -19.55 11.68
C GLU A 156 -5.92 -20.92 11.40
N ARG A 157 -7.02 -20.95 10.64
CA ARG A 157 -7.73 -22.19 10.35
C ARG A 157 -6.99 -23.05 9.33
N ALA A 158 -6.48 -22.46 8.26
CA ALA A 158 -5.68 -23.20 7.28
C ALA A 158 -4.39 -23.75 7.90
N LEU A 159 -3.72 -22.98 8.77
CA LEU A 159 -2.54 -23.43 9.51
C LEU A 159 -2.86 -24.61 10.41
N ARG A 160 -3.97 -24.53 11.16
CA ARG A 160 -4.43 -25.65 12.00
C ARG A 160 -4.70 -26.91 11.17
N ASP A 161 -5.40 -26.77 10.05
CA ASP A 161 -5.72 -27.90 9.18
C ASP A 161 -4.46 -28.47 8.52
N ALA A 162 -3.53 -27.61 8.11
CA ALA A 162 -2.28 -28.02 7.50
C ALA A 162 -1.39 -28.81 8.47
N ASN A 163 -1.29 -28.33 9.71
CA ASN A 163 -0.57 -29.04 10.78
C ASN A 163 -1.20 -30.42 11.04
N ARG A 164 -2.53 -30.48 11.17
CA ARG A 164 -3.24 -31.73 11.40
C ARG A 164 -3.06 -32.76 10.27
N ALA A 165 -2.93 -32.27 9.04
CA ALA A 165 -2.70 -33.10 7.86
C ALA A 165 -1.21 -33.44 7.61
N GLY A 166 -0.30 -32.91 8.44
CA GLY A 166 1.13 -33.21 8.38
C GLY A 166 1.82 -32.66 7.14
N TYR A 167 1.50 -31.42 6.75
CA TYR A 167 2.26 -30.69 5.74
C TYR A 167 3.46 -29.98 6.39
N ASP A 168 4.58 -29.91 5.67
CA ASP A 168 5.78 -29.21 6.14
C ASP A 168 5.74 -27.70 5.82
N ASP A 169 5.03 -27.33 4.75
CA ASP A 169 4.88 -25.96 4.28
C ASP A 169 3.40 -25.63 3.99
N LEU A 170 3.02 -24.38 4.23
CA LEU A 170 1.73 -23.80 3.87
C LEU A 170 1.97 -22.48 3.12
N VAL A 171 1.57 -22.43 1.85
CA VAL A 171 1.62 -21.22 1.03
C VAL A 171 0.25 -20.55 1.03
N PHE A 172 0.19 -19.31 1.50
CA PHE A 172 -0.96 -18.43 1.32
C PHE A 172 -0.78 -17.62 0.05
N ALA A 173 -1.60 -17.84 -0.98
CA ALA A 173 -1.53 -17.10 -2.24
C ALA A 173 -2.69 -16.10 -2.32
N ALA A 174 -2.40 -14.80 -2.30
CA ALA A 174 -3.45 -13.76 -2.32
C ALA A 174 -2.98 -12.48 -3.00
N PHE A 175 -3.91 -11.67 -3.52
CA PHE A 175 -3.62 -10.33 -4.04
C PHE A 175 -3.25 -9.32 -2.94
N GLY A 176 -3.64 -9.60 -1.69
CA GLY A 176 -3.30 -8.80 -0.53
C GLY A 176 -3.53 -9.57 0.78
N PHE A 177 -2.95 -9.05 1.86
CA PHE A 177 -3.09 -9.60 3.21
C PHE A 177 -3.46 -8.47 4.16
N ASP A 178 -4.41 -8.72 5.06
CA ASP A 178 -4.69 -7.75 6.11
C ASP A 178 -3.56 -7.76 7.16
N ALA A 179 -3.47 -6.69 7.96
CA ALA A 179 -2.39 -6.54 8.93
C ALA A 179 -2.36 -7.68 9.98
N ALA A 180 -3.54 -8.15 10.40
CA ALA A 180 -3.65 -9.22 11.39
C ALA A 180 -3.22 -10.58 10.82
N ALA A 181 -3.47 -10.84 9.55
CA ALA A 181 -3.03 -12.03 8.82
C ALA A 181 -1.50 -12.03 8.67
N GLN A 182 -0.92 -10.88 8.35
CA GLN A 182 0.54 -10.73 8.27
C GLN A 182 1.18 -10.98 9.63
N GLU A 183 0.64 -10.40 10.70
CA GLU A 183 1.09 -10.64 12.08
C GLU A 183 0.96 -12.12 12.46
N ALA A 184 -0.17 -12.76 12.16
CA ALA A 184 -0.40 -14.18 12.46
C ALA A 184 0.59 -15.11 11.75
N VAL A 185 1.03 -14.77 10.54
CA VAL A 185 2.06 -15.56 9.83
C VAL A 185 3.48 -15.26 10.35
N GLN A 186 3.75 -14.02 10.79
CA GLN A 186 5.10 -13.56 11.17
C GLN A 186 5.45 -13.83 12.64
N ASP A 187 4.54 -13.51 13.56
CA ASP A 187 4.79 -13.51 15.00
C ASP A 187 4.53 -14.90 15.64
N ASP A 188 3.72 -15.75 15.01
CA ASP A 188 3.42 -17.12 15.46
C ASP A 188 3.99 -18.17 14.50
N ALA A 189 5.33 -18.23 14.44
CA ALA A 189 6.02 -19.27 13.67
C ALA A 189 5.69 -20.66 14.25
N HIS A 190 4.73 -21.34 13.62
CA HIS A 190 4.31 -22.67 14.05
C HIS A 190 5.50 -23.64 13.98
N PRO A 191 5.77 -24.41 15.06
CA PRO A 191 7.00 -25.22 15.15
C PRO A 191 7.09 -26.29 14.04
N ASP A 192 5.94 -26.81 13.60
CA ASP A 192 5.88 -27.94 12.67
C ASP A 192 5.53 -27.56 11.21
N VAL A 193 5.00 -26.36 10.96
CA VAL A 193 4.48 -25.96 9.63
C VAL A 193 5.03 -24.59 9.25
N ARG A 194 5.71 -24.51 8.11
CA ARG A 194 6.32 -23.27 7.62
C ARG A 194 5.33 -22.50 6.76
N CYS A 195 5.01 -21.28 7.15
CA CYS A 195 4.04 -20.45 6.43
C CYS A 195 4.75 -19.48 5.47
N HIS A 196 4.22 -19.35 4.25
CA HIS A 196 4.73 -18.44 3.22
C HIS A 196 3.60 -17.56 2.69
N MET A 197 3.74 -16.23 2.77
CA MET A 197 2.81 -15.30 2.14
C MET A 197 3.27 -15.00 0.71
N ALA A 198 2.59 -15.59 -0.28
CA ALA A 198 2.83 -15.35 -1.69
C ALA A 198 1.84 -14.31 -2.23
N LEU A 199 2.35 -13.12 -2.54
CA LEU A 199 1.58 -12.07 -3.21
C LEU A 199 1.41 -12.42 -4.69
N ILE A 200 0.17 -12.39 -5.16
CA ILE A 200 -0.20 -12.56 -6.57
C ILE A 200 0.03 -11.23 -7.28
N SER A 201 0.74 -11.24 -8.40
CA SER A 201 0.91 -10.04 -9.22
C SER A 201 -0.44 -9.47 -9.65
N PRO A 202 -0.67 -8.16 -9.53
CA PRO A 202 -1.93 -7.52 -9.96
C PRO A 202 -2.20 -7.73 -11.45
N ASP A 203 -1.17 -7.96 -12.27
CA ASP A 203 -1.29 -8.29 -13.69
C ASP A 203 -2.17 -9.53 -13.93
N VAL A 204 -2.25 -10.46 -12.98
CA VAL A 204 -3.09 -11.68 -13.06
C VAL A 204 -4.58 -11.37 -13.09
N ALA A 205 -4.98 -10.29 -12.42
CA ALA A 205 -6.37 -9.85 -12.39
C ALA A 205 -6.73 -9.11 -13.70
N MET A 206 -5.74 -8.62 -14.45
CA MET A 206 -5.91 -7.81 -15.65
C MET A 206 -5.70 -8.61 -16.93
N GLU A 207 -6.45 -9.70 -17.13
CA GLU A 207 -6.22 -10.79 -18.10
C GLU A 207 -5.70 -10.38 -19.51
N GLU A 208 -6.02 -9.18 -20.00
CA GLU A 208 -5.54 -8.62 -21.29
C GLU A 208 -4.05 -8.21 -21.34
N LEU A 209 -3.40 -7.90 -20.21
CA LEU A 209 -2.00 -7.46 -20.17
C LEU A 209 -0.99 -8.60 -20.01
N LEU A 210 -1.46 -9.80 -19.70
CA LEU A 210 -0.64 -11.01 -19.63
C LEU A 210 -0.29 -11.51 -21.04
N LYS A 211 0.63 -10.80 -21.70
CA LYS A 211 1.62 -11.53 -22.50
C LYS A 211 2.41 -12.34 -21.49
N THR A 212 2.07 -13.61 -21.31
CA THR A 212 2.83 -14.59 -20.51
C THR A 212 4.26 -14.63 -21.04
N GLN A 213 5.09 -13.70 -20.57
CA GLN A 213 6.50 -13.68 -20.89
C GLN A 213 7.17 -14.75 -20.02
N PRO A 214 8.00 -15.63 -20.60
CA PRO A 214 8.82 -16.54 -19.82
C PRO A 214 9.63 -15.74 -18.79
N GLY A 215 9.33 -15.90 -17.50
CA GLY A 215 9.98 -15.18 -16.40
C GLY A 215 9.14 -14.10 -15.70
N SER A 216 7.84 -13.96 -15.99
CA SER A 216 6.95 -13.09 -15.19
C SER A 216 6.84 -13.61 -13.75
N GLN A 217 7.11 -12.73 -12.78
CA GLN A 217 7.09 -13.04 -11.34
C GLN A 217 5.65 -13.05 -10.81
N ILE A 218 4.93 -14.15 -10.99
CA ILE A 218 3.49 -14.20 -10.70
C ILE A 218 3.22 -14.29 -9.19
N PHE A 219 3.99 -15.09 -8.47
CA PHE A 219 3.83 -15.30 -7.03
C PHE A 219 5.13 -14.94 -6.33
N THR A 220 5.13 -13.87 -5.55
CA THR A 220 6.32 -13.40 -4.83
C THR A 220 6.13 -13.55 -3.34
N VAL A 221 7.04 -14.27 -2.68
CA VAL A 221 7.03 -14.43 -1.22
C VAL A 221 7.47 -13.13 -0.58
N PHE A 222 6.58 -12.63 0.26
CA PHE A 222 6.70 -11.38 0.94
C PHE A 222 7.65 -11.48 2.14
N ALA A 223 8.50 -10.48 2.31
CA ALA A 223 9.42 -10.30 3.42
C ALA A 223 8.85 -9.19 4.32
N ALA A 224 8.61 -9.47 5.60
CA ALA A 224 8.10 -8.45 6.53
C ALA A 224 9.04 -7.25 6.61
N PRO A 225 8.55 -6.00 6.68
CA PRO A 225 9.39 -4.86 7.00
C PRO A 225 9.90 -5.01 8.43
N ARG A 226 11.22 -4.97 8.62
CA ARG A 226 11.83 -4.94 9.94
C ARG A 226 11.96 -3.51 10.40
N VAL A 227 11.21 -3.15 11.42
CA VAL A 227 11.16 -1.80 11.98
C VAL A 227 11.46 -1.89 13.48
N SER A 228 12.25 -0.96 14.00
CA SER A 228 12.47 -0.85 15.43
C SER A 228 11.15 -0.55 16.15
N ASP A 229 11.08 -0.91 17.43
CA ASP A 229 10.02 -0.39 18.28
C ASP A 229 10.06 1.15 18.30
N PRO A 230 8.90 1.82 18.45
CA PRO A 230 8.85 3.26 18.55
C PRO A 230 9.54 3.75 19.83
N GLU A 231 10.54 4.60 19.69
CA GLU A 231 11.31 5.18 20.79
C GLU A 231 10.92 6.65 20.99
N ILE A 232 10.84 7.10 22.25
CA ILE A 232 10.57 8.50 22.59
C ILE A 232 11.89 9.26 22.82
N GLY A 233 12.06 10.36 22.10
CA GLY A 233 13.19 11.28 22.26
C GLY A 233 13.04 12.22 23.45
N GLU A 234 14.11 12.95 23.78
CA GLU A 234 14.10 13.98 24.85
C GLU A 234 13.13 15.15 24.55
N ASP A 235 12.72 15.30 23.30
CA ASP A 235 11.76 16.28 22.79
C ASP A 235 10.29 15.86 22.94
N ASN A 236 10.03 14.71 23.58
CA ASN A 236 8.72 14.05 23.68
C ASN A 236 8.12 13.70 22.31
N GLU A 237 8.96 13.47 21.30
CA GLU A 237 8.53 12.97 20.00
C GLU A 237 8.98 11.53 19.80
N TYR A 238 8.12 10.73 19.20
CA TYR A 238 8.38 9.34 18.87
C TYR A 238 9.12 9.25 17.54
N ARG A 239 10.00 8.25 17.42
CA ARG A 239 10.70 7.89 16.19
C ARG A 239 10.69 6.39 15.98
N VAL A 240 10.70 6.00 14.72
CA VAL A 240 10.87 4.61 14.29
C VAL A 240 12.03 4.51 13.30
N THR A 241 12.76 3.41 13.35
CA THR A 241 13.86 3.13 12.43
C THR A 241 13.49 1.97 11.51
N MET A 242 13.54 2.22 10.21
CA MET A 242 13.42 1.24 9.14
C MET A 242 14.74 0.46 9.01
N GLU A 243 14.79 -0.76 9.56
CA GLU A 243 16.03 -1.54 9.60
C GLU A 243 16.33 -2.33 8.33
N GLY A 244 15.30 -2.69 7.57
CA GLY A 244 15.39 -3.42 6.31
C GLY A 244 14.20 -4.35 6.12
N MET A 245 14.33 -5.34 5.24
CA MET A 245 13.29 -6.36 5.06
C MET A 245 13.77 -7.68 5.65
N ASP A 246 12.90 -8.48 6.24
CA ASP A 246 13.24 -9.82 6.70
C ASP A 246 13.01 -10.82 5.58
N VAL A 247 14.10 -11.35 5.04
CA VAL A 247 13.99 -12.40 4.03
C VAL A 247 13.95 -13.73 4.75
N TYR A 248 12.85 -14.45 4.55
CA TYR A 248 12.77 -15.83 4.96
C TYR A 248 13.70 -16.72 4.12
N ASP A 249 14.61 -17.43 4.79
CA ASP A 249 15.45 -18.47 4.18
C ASP A 249 14.73 -19.83 4.26
N PRO A 250 14.23 -20.36 3.13
CA PRO A 250 13.46 -21.61 3.11
C PRO A 250 14.30 -22.87 3.32
N VAL A 251 15.63 -22.76 3.27
CA VAL A 251 16.55 -23.88 3.53
C VAL A 251 16.90 -23.93 5.01
N GLY A 252 17.23 -22.78 5.60
CA GLY A 252 17.57 -22.65 7.02
C GLY A 252 16.37 -22.57 7.97
N ASN A 253 15.15 -22.34 7.46
CA ASN A 253 13.95 -22.07 8.27
C ASN A 253 14.17 -20.90 9.26
N GLN A 254 14.79 -19.83 8.77
CA GLN A 254 15.13 -18.67 9.59
C GLN A 254 14.87 -17.38 8.82
N LEU A 255 14.37 -16.36 9.51
CA LEU A 255 14.33 -15.00 8.99
C LEU A 255 15.75 -14.44 9.01
N LEU A 256 16.29 -14.17 7.83
CA LEU A 256 17.56 -13.52 7.66
C LEU A 256 17.33 -12.00 7.56
N PRO A 257 17.95 -11.21 8.44
CA PRO A 257 17.87 -9.76 8.31
C PRO A 257 18.55 -9.37 7.00
N THR A 258 17.82 -8.69 6.11
CA THR A 258 18.45 -8.10 4.93
C THR A 258 18.84 -6.65 5.13
N ASN A 259 19.79 -6.24 4.27
CA ASN A 259 20.32 -4.91 4.23
C ASN A 259 19.28 -3.93 3.67
N ARG A 260 19.40 -2.66 4.08
CA ARG A 260 18.51 -1.55 3.74
C ARG A 260 18.42 -1.24 2.23
N ASP A 261 19.33 -1.80 1.44
CA ASP A 261 19.44 -1.64 -0.02
C ASP A 261 18.20 -2.11 -0.81
N ARG A 262 17.27 -2.82 -0.17
CA ARG A 262 16.04 -3.33 -0.78
C ARG A 262 14.80 -2.48 -0.50
N VAL A 263 14.97 -1.30 0.09
CA VAL A 263 13.88 -0.35 0.33
C VAL A 263 13.92 0.70 -0.77
N ALA A 264 12.97 0.67 -1.69
CA ALA A 264 12.83 1.71 -2.72
C ALA A 264 12.10 2.94 -2.16
N ALA A 265 11.07 2.72 -1.36
CA ALA A 265 10.36 3.74 -0.60
C ALA A 265 9.83 3.15 0.71
N TRP A 266 9.66 3.99 1.71
CA TRP A 266 8.91 3.62 2.91
C TRP A 266 8.08 4.80 3.43
N PHE A 267 6.95 4.47 4.04
CA PHE A 267 5.93 5.40 4.49
C PHE A 267 5.56 5.10 5.93
N LEU A 268 5.22 6.13 6.69
CA LEU A 268 4.78 6.03 8.06
C LEU A 268 3.38 6.62 8.20
N ASP A 269 2.50 5.83 8.81
CA ASP A 269 1.24 6.26 9.38
C ASP A 269 1.40 6.33 10.90
N THR A 270 1.25 7.53 11.46
CA THR A 270 1.49 7.78 12.89
C THR A 270 0.24 7.56 13.76
N ASP A 271 -0.93 7.32 13.18
CA ASP A 271 -2.20 7.08 13.88
C ASP A 271 -3.06 6.02 13.15
N TYR A 272 -2.47 4.84 12.94
CA TYR A 272 -3.10 3.80 12.14
C TYR A 272 -4.34 3.21 12.82
N ASP A 273 -5.48 3.31 12.14
CA ASP A 273 -6.79 2.86 12.64
C ASP A 273 -7.04 1.36 12.45
N GLY A 274 -6.11 0.64 11.81
CA GLY A 274 -6.25 -0.78 11.49
C GLY A 274 -7.02 -1.07 10.20
N ARG A 275 -7.41 -0.03 9.44
CA ARG A 275 -8.25 -0.16 8.25
C ARG A 275 -7.61 0.54 7.05
N THR A 276 -7.31 1.83 7.19
CA THR A 276 -6.82 2.67 6.10
C THR A 276 -5.44 3.21 6.44
N PHE A 277 -4.49 2.97 5.54
CA PHE A 277 -3.15 3.49 5.70
C PHE A 277 -3.08 4.94 5.19
N CYS A 278 -2.78 5.87 6.09
CA CYS A 278 -2.62 7.28 5.79
C CYS A 278 -1.14 7.66 5.81
N ILE A 279 -0.60 8.12 4.67
CA ILE A 279 0.80 8.53 4.59
C ILE A 279 0.99 9.85 5.35
N CYS A 280 1.54 9.78 6.58
CA CYS A 280 1.93 10.95 7.36
C CYS A 280 3.35 11.42 7.02
N GLN A 281 4.25 10.47 6.77
CA GLN A 281 5.62 10.75 6.33
C GLN A 281 6.01 9.81 5.19
N ALA A 282 6.81 10.32 4.24
CA ALA A 282 7.26 9.59 3.06
C ALA A 282 8.76 9.71 2.87
N PHE A 283 9.42 8.57 2.67
CA PHE A 283 10.86 8.47 2.57
C PHE A 283 11.29 7.73 1.32
N PHE A 284 12.26 8.30 0.62
CA PHE A 284 12.91 7.70 -0.55
C PHE A 284 14.41 7.66 -0.30
N PRO A 285 14.98 6.50 0.09
CA PRO A 285 16.40 6.40 0.41
C PRO A 285 17.33 6.82 -0.73
N ASP A 286 16.90 6.64 -1.98
CA ASP A 286 17.57 7.20 -3.14
C ASP A 286 17.34 8.71 -3.23
N ARG A 287 18.33 9.48 -2.74
CA ARG A 287 18.34 10.95 -2.77
C ARG A 287 18.04 11.55 -4.15
N SER A 288 18.44 10.87 -5.22
CA SER A 288 18.24 11.38 -6.58
C SER A 288 16.75 11.50 -6.96
N LYS A 289 15.87 10.76 -6.26
CA LYS A 289 14.41 10.86 -6.42
C LYS A 289 13.87 12.22 -5.98
N TRP A 290 14.53 12.89 -5.04
CA TRP A 290 14.13 14.22 -4.54
C TRP A 290 14.64 15.38 -5.39
N ASP A 291 15.66 15.19 -6.24
CA ASP A 291 16.36 16.27 -6.94
C ASP A 291 15.43 17.21 -7.73
N ARG A 292 14.45 16.65 -8.45
CA ARG A 292 13.50 17.46 -9.22
C ARG A 292 12.62 18.33 -8.32
N LEU A 293 12.13 17.76 -7.22
CA LEU A 293 11.27 18.45 -6.28
C LEU A 293 12.05 19.50 -5.49
N ALA A 294 13.24 19.16 -5.01
CA ALA A 294 14.12 20.06 -4.27
C ALA A 294 14.57 21.27 -5.11
N ARG A 295 14.79 21.09 -6.42
CA ARG A 295 15.04 22.22 -7.33
C ARG A 295 13.81 23.12 -7.46
N ALA A 296 12.65 22.53 -7.76
CA ALA A 296 11.42 23.30 -7.96
C ALA A 296 11.00 24.11 -6.72
N LEU A 297 11.09 23.51 -5.53
CA LEU A 297 10.74 24.17 -4.27
C LEU A 297 11.83 25.12 -3.77
N GLY A 298 13.11 24.80 -4.02
CA GLY A 298 14.24 25.68 -3.70
C GLY A 298 14.23 26.96 -4.54
N ASP A 299 13.89 26.88 -5.83
CA ASP A 299 13.75 28.05 -6.72
C ASP A 299 12.63 29.01 -6.25
N LEU A 300 11.64 28.48 -5.53
CA LEU A 300 10.56 29.25 -4.90
C LEU A 300 10.89 29.73 -3.48
N GLY A 301 12.05 29.33 -2.92
CA GLY A 301 12.47 29.66 -1.56
C GLY A 301 11.63 28.98 -0.46
N LEU A 302 10.93 27.90 -0.78
CA LEU A 302 9.95 27.26 0.11
C LEU A 302 10.52 26.11 0.93
N ALA A 303 11.60 25.50 0.47
CA ALA A 303 12.23 24.38 1.14
C ALA A 303 13.75 24.42 0.93
N ASP A 304 14.50 24.11 1.98
CA ASP A 304 15.94 23.93 1.88
C ASP A 304 16.26 22.54 1.30
N ARG A 305 17.32 22.45 0.50
CA ARG A 305 17.80 21.17 -0.05
C ARG A 305 18.21 20.22 1.06
N GLU A 306 18.68 20.74 2.19
CA GLU A 306 19.05 19.93 3.35
C GLU A 306 17.83 19.27 4.01
N SER A 307 16.64 19.87 3.96
CA SER A 307 15.42 19.28 4.49
C SER A 307 15.02 17.97 3.81
N PHE A 308 15.37 17.80 2.53
CA PHE A 308 15.14 16.54 1.80
C PHE A 308 16.12 15.42 2.18
N ALA A 309 17.26 15.76 2.78
CA ALA A 309 18.20 14.76 3.27
C ALA A 309 17.58 13.93 4.41
N ALA A 310 16.77 14.55 5.26
CA ALA A 310 16.01 13.88 6.31
C ALA A 310 14.97 12.90 5.73
N LEU A 311 14.36 13.22 4.59
CA LEU A 311 13.41 12.36 3.87
C LEU A 311 14.08 11.26 3.02
N SER A 312 15.42 11.17 3.07
CA SER A 312 16.20 10.12 2.42
C SER A 312 16.82 9.15 3.43
N GLY A 313 16.45 9.29 4.71
CA GLY A 313 16.92 8.44 5.79
C GLY A 313 16.11 7.15 5.96
N PHE A 314 16.55 6.39 6.96
CA PHE A 314 15.87 5.20 7.48
C PHE A 314 15.32 5.43 8.89
N GLU A 315 15.36 6.66 9.37
CA GLU A 315 14.80 7.06 10.65
C GLU A 315 13.69 8.06 10.36
N SER A 316 12.56 7.92 11.04
CA SER A 316 11.44 8.84 10.84
C SER A 316 11.76 10.23 11.36
N LEU A 317 11.01 11.23 10.89
CA LEU A 317 10.92 12.49 11.62
C LEU A 317 10.18 12.24 12.93
N GLY A 318 10.44 13.08 13.94
CA GLY A 318 9.70 13.05 15.19
C GLY A 318 8.20 13.21 14.94
N PHE A 319 7.40 12.39 15.62
CA PHE A 319 5.94 12.50 15.59
C PHE A 319 5.37 12.42 17.00
N ARG A 320 4.24 13.08 17.21
CA ARG A 320 3.59 13.13 18.51
C ARG A 320 2.49 12.11 18.63
N ARG A 321 2.16 11.79 19.87
CA ARG A 321 0.94 11.07 20.22
C ARG A 321 -0.29 11.78 19.62
N PRO A 322 -1.27 11.04 19.07
CA PRO A 322 -2.56 11.60 18.65
C PRO A 322 -3.31 12.27 19.80
N GLU A 323 -3.76 13.52 19.60
CA GLU A 323 -4.43 14.32 20.64
C GLU A 323 -5.76 13.73 21.14
N ARG A 324 -6.41 12.89 20.32
CA ARG A 324 -7.68 12.24 20.64
C ARG A 324 -7.59 11.17 21.74
N LEU A 325 -6.38 10.74 22.09
CA LEU A 325 -6.14 9.62 23.00
C LEU A 325 -5.84 10.11 24.41
N GLY A 326 -6.37 9.43 25.43
CA GLY A 326 -6.05 9.70 26.83
C GLY A 326 -4.60 9.31 27.17
N PRO A 327 -4.01 9.79 28.27
CA PRO A 327 -2.57 9.65 28.54
C PRO A 327 -2.06 8.20 28.60
N ALA A 328 -2.92 7.26 29.00
CA ALA A 328 -2.56 5.85 29.18
C ALA A 328 -2.92 4.96 27.98
N ASP A 329 -3.61 5.48 26.96
CA ASP A 329 -4.07 4.65 25.85
C ASP A 329 -2.87 4.20 25.00
N SER A 330 -2.83 2.95 24.59
CA SER A 330 -1.94 2.55 23.50
C SER A 330 -2.56 2.97 22.16
N TRP A 331 -1.70 3.12 21.15
CA TRP A 331 -2.17 3.29 19.77
C TRP A 331 -1.25 2.56 18.81
N ARG A 332 -1.59 2.61 17.52
CA ARG A 332 -0.85 1.90 16.49
C ARG A 332 -0.22 2.89 15.53
N VAL A 333 0.98 2.57 15.13
CA VAL A 333 1.65 3.16 13.97
C VAL A 333 1.83 2.06 12.94
N ALA A 334 1.83 2.42 11.67
CA ALA A 334 2.08 1.47 10.60
C ALA A 334 3.19 1.96 9.68
N VAL A 335 4.07 1.06 9.30
CA VAL A 335 5.13 1.30 8.34
C VAL A 335 4.87 0.49 7.10
N LYS A 336 4.70 1.19 5.97
CA LYS A 336 4.58 0.57 4.66
C LYS A 336 5.91 0.68 3.92
N VAL A 337 6.39 -0.41 3.34
CA VAL A 337 7.62 -0.45 2.53
C VAL A 337 7.29 -0.89 1.12
N ILE A 338 7.94 -0.26 0.14
CA ILE A 338 7.91 -0.67 -1.26
C ILE A 338 9.31 -1.10 -1.65
N ASP A 339 9.44 -2.31 -2.21
CA ASP A 339 10.70 -2.80 -2.75
C ASP A 339 10.94 -2.28 -4.18
N PRO A 340 12.16 -2.43 -4.75
CA PRO A 340 12.44 -2.00 -6.13
C PRO A 340 11.60 -2.68 -7.23
N ARG A 341 10.87 -3.75 -6.90
CA ARG A 341 9.98 -4.48 -7.81
C ARG A 341 8.54 -3.95 -7.72
N GLY A 342 8.26 -3.02 -6.82
CA GLY A 342 6.92 -2.48 -6.58
C GLY A 342 6.07 -3.34 -5.65
N VAL A 343 6.67 -4.33 -4.96
CA VAL A 343 5.97 -5.15 -3.97
C VAL A 343 5.84 -4.34 -2.69
N GLU A 344 4.62 -4.25 -2.19
CA GLU A 344 4.30 -3.53 -0.95
C GLU A 344 4.32 -4.45 0.26
N GLY A 345 4.70 -3.87 1.39
CA GLY A 345 4.77 -4.53 2.67
C GLY A 345 4.31 -3.65 3.81
N LEU A 346 3.64 -4.21 4.80
CA LEU A 346 3.16 -3.46 5.97
C LEU A 346 3.68 -4.08 7.26
N ARG A 347 4.07 -3.26 8.22
CA ARG A 347 4.29 -3.68 9.61
C ARG A 347 3.54 -2.71 10.51
N VAL A 348 2.73 -3.25 11.42
CA VAL A 348 2.01 -2.47 12.43
C VAL A 348 2.73 -2.63 13.76
N LEU A 349 2.93 -1.52 14.47
CA LEU A 349 3.57 -1.48 15.78
C LEU A 349 2.60 -0.86 16.77
N THR A 350 2.54 -1.42 17.98
CA THR A 350 1.77 -0.83 19.07
C THR A 350 2.67 0.07 19.90
N VAL A 351 2.33 1.36 19.97
CA VAL A 351 2.99 2.32 20.84
C VAL A 351 2.34 2.25 22.23
N VAL A 352 3.15 1.93 23.23
CA VAL A 352 2.71 1.89 24.62
C VAL A 352 3.33 3.08 25.36
N PRO A 353 2.52 3.97 25.98
CA PRO A 353 3.05 5.15 26.66
C PRO A 353 3.90 4.76 27.88
N PRO A 354 4.98 5.49 28.17
CA PRO A 354 5.80 5.23 29.36
C PRO A 354 4.95 5.38 30.64
N GLU A 355 5.25 4.57 31.67
CA GLU A 355 4.48 4.55 32.93
C GLU A 355 4.42 5.91 33.63
N SER A 356 5.40 6.79 33.39
CA SER A 356 5.47 8.15 33.94
C SER A 356 4.33 9.07 33.48
N GLU A 357 3.70 8.79 32.34
CA GLU A 357 2.61 9.59 31.77
C GLU A 357 1.22 9.02 32.08
N ARG A 358 1.13 7.87 32.76
CA ARG A 358 -0.15 7.19 33.08
C ARG A 358 -0.80 7.66 34.39
N ARG A 359 -0.30 8.74 35.01
CA ARG A 359 -0.77 9.25 36.31
C ARG A 359 -1.54 10.56 36.21
#